data_AF-A0A9E5A941-F1
#
_entry.id   AF-A0A9E5A941-F1
#
_cell.length_a   1.000
_cell.length_b   1.000
_cell.length_c   1.000
_cell.angle_alpha   90.00
_cell.angle_beta   90.00
_cell.angle_gamma   90.00
#
_symmetry.space_group_name_H-M   'P 1'
#
loop_
_entity.id
_entity.type
_entity.pdbx_description
1 polymer ?
#
loop_
_entity_poly.entity_id
_entity_poly.type
_entity_poly.pdbx_seq_one_letter_code
_entity_poly.pdbx_strand_id
1 'polypeptide(L)'
;MRSKLALACAAAALLLAACGGGDGDDEASVLADRILRIGENPDTIVEVLRGVPPGLSAALNPGATADTPASERMALPVHPDGKLLGSFRVVRPDGVQNFYLLYDIPRADELVEGAIVKQLNESPWQMKVGQSTGSQTAIGFENTRFAEISGTVFLRAVRPGPDQPLTNVVYLIEVHPAQAPEKRPFVLSASRPVPERFPAGFLVQKDMTAITVAWSFDADGDSYQFVLLTRTTAFDVVAFYRALLRQQGWQLVADRAVGFATALDFASQDGAIRGTLTADAFKDDSAYTSVLLELQQARGGAAGQGGSPAPRTTPTPAGSAMPTATPTATPTATPTIAPSASPTPTGAR
;
A
#
# COMPACT_ATOMS: atom_id res chain seq x y z
N MET A 1 -3.08 -2.19 -3.00
CA MET A 1 -4.23 -2.20 -2.05
C MET A 1 -3.83 -2.60 -0.62
N ARG A 2 -3.08 -3.69 -0.38
CA ARG A 2 -2.71 -4.13 0.99
C ARG A 2 -1.95 -3.09 1.83
N SER A 3 -1.07 -2.30 1.22
CA SER A 3 -0.34 -1.21 1.91
C SER A 3 -1.27 -0.09 2.41
N LYS A 4 -2.31 0.30 1.66
CA LYS A 4 -3.26 1.35 2.07
C LYS A 4 -4.11 0.93 3.29
N LEU A 5 -4.39 -0.36 3.45
CA LEU A 5 -5.14 -0.89 4.59
C LEU A 5 -4.28 -0.94 5.87
N ALA A 6 -3.02 -1.36 5.76
CA ALA A 6 -2.08 -1.35 6.88
C ALA A 6 -1.85 0.06 7.42
N LEU A 7 -1.79 1.05 6.52
CA LEU A 7 -1.64 2.46 6.84
C LEU A 7 -2.87 3.05 7.54
N ALA A 8 -4.09 2.64 7.15
CA ALA A 8 -5.32 3.02 7.85
C ALA A 8 -5.38 2.43 9.27
N CYS A 9 -4.92 1.18 9.46
CA CYS A 9 -4.78 0.58 10.79
C CYS A 9 -3.71 1.28 11.63
N ALA A 10 -2.60 1.71 11.02
CA ALA A 10 -1.59 2.54 11.68
C ALA A 10 -2.17 3.90 12.13
N ALA A 11 -2.98 4.56 11.29
CA ALA A 11 -3.67 5.80 11.66
C ALA A 11 -4.61 5.62 12.86
N ALA A 12 -5.27 4.46 12.99
CA ALA A 12 -6.09 4.14 14.17
C ALA A 12 -5.25 3.92 15.45
N ALA A 13 -4.06 3.31 15.33
CA ALA A 13 -3.12 3.17 16.46
C ALA A 13 -2.56 4.53 16.90
N LEU A 14 -2.30 5.43 15.94
CA LEU A 14 -1.86 6.81 16.19
C LEU A 14 -2.92 7.64 16.91
N LEU A 15 -4.20 7.48 16.56
CA LEU A 15 -5.33 8.12 17.24
C LEU A 15 -5.45 7.66 18.71
N LEU A 16 -5.11 6.41 19.02
CA LEU A 16 -5.10 5.92 20.40
C LEU A 16 -3.93 6.48 21.22
N ALA A 17 -2.76 6.65 20.60
CA ALA A 17 -1.58 7.23 21.25
C ALA A 17 -1.72 8.74 21.50
N ALA A 18 -2.35 9.47 20.58
CA ALA A 18 -2.53 10.93 20.69
C ALA A 18 -3.56 11.37 21.75
N CYS A 19 -4.50 10.49 22.12
CA CYS A 19 -5.51 10.79 23.14
C CYS A 19 -5.03 10.56 24.59
N GLY A 20 -3.84 9.98 24.79
CA GLY A 20 -3.24 9.78 26.11
C GLY A 20 -2.58 11.06 26.63
N GLY A 21 -3.38 12.03 27.08
CA GLY A 21 -2.94 13.34 27.59
C GLY A 21 -2.13 13.29 28.90
N GLY A 22 -0.94 12.71 28.87
CA GLY A 22 0.08 12.85 29.90
C GLY A 22 1.35 13.45 29.28
N ASP A 23 2.08 14.26 30.05
CA ASP A 23 3.32 15.00 29.71
C ASP A 23 4.47 14.15 29.09
N GLY A 24 4.25 12.89 28.71
CA GLY A 24 5.18 11.99 28.00
C GLY A 24 5.11 12.14 26.48
N ASP A 25 5.09 13.37 25.98
CA ASP A 25 4.88 13.74 24.57
C ASP A 25 5.87 13.09 23.59
N ASP A 26 7.05 12.70 24.06
CA ASP A 26 8.09 12.10 23.23
C ASP A 26 7.76 10.64 22.85
N GLU A 27 7.10 9.87 23.71
CA GLU A 27 6.88 8.43 23.45
C GLU A 27 5.87 8.19 22.33
N ALA A 28 4.79 8.98 22.28
CA ALA A 28 3.77 8.85 21.24
C ALA A 28 4.33 9.20 19.85
N SER A 29 5.17 10.23 19.76
CA SER A 29 5.82 10.61 18.51
C SER A 29 6.84 9.58 18.03
N VAL A 30 7.61 8.99 18.96
CA VAL A 30 8.56 7.90 18.66
C VAL A 30 7.84 6.63 18.21
N LEU A 31 6.74 6.26 18.86
CA LEU A 31 5.93 5.13 18.43
C LEU A 31 5.31 5.38 17.04
N ALA A 32 4.86 6.61 16.79
CA ALA A 32 4.31 7.01 15.52
C ALA A 32 5.32 6.89 14.37
N ASP A 33 6.53 7.43 14.56
CA ASP A 33 7.62 7.31 13.60
C ASP A 33 7.95 5.84 13.32
N ARG A 34 8.07 5.02 14.36
CA ARG A 34 8.33 3.57 14.21
C ARG A 34 7.26 2.87 13.40
N ILE A 35 5.98 3.11 13.71
CA ILE A 35 4.86 2.47 13.00
C ILE A 35 4.83 2.92 11.54
N LEU A 36 5.01 4.21 11.26
CA LEU A 36 5.01 4.75 9.90
C LEU A 36 6.19 4.24 9.06
N ARG A 37 7.30 3.85 9.69
CA ARG A 37 8.45 3.23 9.00
C ARG A 37 8.27 1.73 8.72
N ILE A 38 7.26 1.06 9.29
CA ILE A 38 7.06 -0.37 9.05
C ILE A 38 6.67 -0.60 7.59
N GLY A 39 7.56 -1.25 6.85
CA GLY A 39 7.36 -1.58 5.43
C GLY A 39 7.73 -0.47 4.45
N GLU A 40 8.22 0.67 4.94
CA GLU A 40 8.79 1.73 4.12
C GLU A 40 10.25 1.44 3.75
N ASN A 41 10.74 2.10 2.70
CA ASN A 41 12.16 2.05 2.33
C ASN A 41 13.01 2.70 3.45
N PRO A 42 14.22 2.20 3.77
CA PRO A 42 15.10 2.85 4.75
C PRO A 42 15.45 4.32 4.42
N ASP A 43 15.43 4.69 3.14
CA ASP A 43 15.65 6.05 2.66
C ASP A 43 14.38 6.93 2.73
N THR A 44 13.24 6.38 3.16
CA THR A 44 12.01 7.15 3.39
C THR A 44 12.20 8.10 4.58
N ILE A 45 11.92 9.38 4.34
CA ILE A 45 11.92 10.41 5.37
C ILE A 45 10.53 10.51 5.96
N VAL A 46 10.43 10.39 7.29
CA VAL A 46 9.18 10.53 8.05
C VAL A 46 9.33 11.68 9.03
N GLU A 47 8.41 12.62 9.00
CA GLU A 47 8.33 13.77 9.90
C GLU A 47 6.99 13.72 10.65
N VAL A 48 7.02 13.72 11.98
CA VAL A 48 5.86 13.75 12.87
C VAL A 48 5.75 15.15 13.49
N LEU A 49 4.60 15.81 13.36
CA LEU A 49 4.47 17.24 13.66
C LEU A 49 3.14 17.56 14.36
N ARG A 50 3.12 18.65 15.16
CA ARG A 50 1.90 19.18 15.82
C ARG A 50 1.16 20.25 15.02
N GLY A 51 1.78 20.74 13.94
CA GLY A 51 1.25 21.80 13.07
C GLY A 51 1.06 21.32 11.64
N VAL A 52 0.80 22.24 10.72
CA VAL A 52 0.78 21.91 9.28
C VAL A 52 2.18 21.48 8.84
N PRO A 53 2.35 20.37 8.09
CA PRO A 53 3.66 19.93 7.64
C PRO A 53 4.36 21.00 6.80
N PRO A 54 5.68 21.22 7.01
CA PRO A 54 6.44 22.08 6.13
C PRO A 54 6.40 21.52 4.70
N GLY A 55 6.37 22.42 3.72
CA GLY A 55 6.31 22.04 2.32
C GLY A 55 4.95 21.59 1.81
N LEU A 56 3.91 21.41 2.65
CA LEU A 56 2.56 21.06 2.18
C LEU A 56 2.05 22.08 1.15
N SER A 57 2.14 23.37 1.46
CA SER A 57 1.68 24.42 0.53
C SER A 57 2.46 24.40 -0.80
N ALA A 58 3.77 24.17 -0.76
CA ALA A 58 4.59 24.07 -1.96
C ALA A 58 4.27 22.80 -2.78
N ALA A 59 4.04 21.67 -2.11
CA ALA A 59 3.67 20.41 -2.75
C ALA A 59 2.27 20.48 -3.37
N LEU A 60 1.35 21.18 -2.72
CA LEU A 60 0.03 21.44 -3.27
C LEU A 60 0.09 22.39 -4.47
N ASN A 61 1.07 23.27 -4.56
CA ASN A 61 1.15 24.31 -5.59
C ASN A 61 2.44 24.19 -6.41
N PRO A 62 2.62 23.10 -7.18
CA PRO A 62 3.82 22.94 -7.98
C PRO A 62 3.93 24.08 -9.00
N GLY A 63 5.09 24.72 -9.05
CA GLY A 63 5.36 25.88 -9.91
C GLY A 63 4.98 27.25 -9.32
N ALA A 64 4.34 27.31 -8.15
CA ALA A 64 4.15 28.59 -7.47
C ALA A 64 5.50 29.18 -7.03
N THR A 65 5.66 30.48 -7.23
CA THR A 65 6.84 31.24 -6.83
C THR A 65 6.55 32.04 -5.55
N ALA A 66 7.57 32.71 -5.01
CA ALA A 66 7.38 33.61 -3.88
C ALA A 66 6.35 34.72 -4.18
N ASP A 67 6.26 35.15 -5.44
CA ASP A 67 5.37 36.22 -5.90
C ASP A 67 3.96 35.75 -6.25
N THR A 68 3.71 34.43 -6.31
CA THR A 68 2.35 33.90 -6.57
C THR A 68 1.39 34.34 -5.46
N PRO A 69 0.33 35.10 -5.77
CA PRO A 69 -0.62 35.61 -4.79
C PRO A 69 -1.26 34.50 -3.95
N ALA A 70 -1.53 34.76 -2.67
CA ALA A 70 -2.14 33.77 -1.78
C ALA A 70 -3.53 33.30 -2.28
N SER A 71 -4.28 34.18 -2.97
CA SER A 71 -5.57 33.85 -3.60
C SER A 71 -5.46 32.90 -4.79
N GLU A 72 -4.28 32.80 -5.41
CA GLU A 72 -4.02 31.87 -6.50
C GLU A 72 -3.45 30.53 -6.01
N ARG A 73 -2.90 30.51 -4.79
CA ARG A 73 -2.42 29.30 -4.15
C ARG A 73 -3.61 28.47 -3.68
N MET A 74 -3.59 27.21 -4.05
CA MET A 74 -4.54 26.22 -3.59
C MET A 74 -4.24 25.87 -2.14
N ALA A 75 -5.31 25.78 -1.36
CA ALA A 75 -5.30 25.23 -0.03
C ALA A 75 -6.16 23.96 -0.03
N LEU A 76 -5.80 23.02 0.85
CA LEU A 76 -6.67 21.91 1.15
C LEU A 76 -7.92 22.45 1.84
N PRO A 77 -9.13 22.03 1.44
CA PRO A 77 -10.33 22.38 2.16
C PRO A 77 -10.28 21.69 3.52
N VAL A 78 -10.38 22.49 4.57
CA VAL A 78 -10.49 22.01 5.95
C VAL A 78 -11.78 22.55 6.54
N HIS A 79 -12.41 21.75 7.41
CA HIS A 79 -13.61 22.21 8.10
C HIS A 79 -13.25 23.42 8.99
N PRO A 80 -14.03 24.51 8.99
CA PRO A 80 -13.68 25.73 9.72
C PRO A 80 -13.53 25.54 11.23
N ASP A 81 -14.32 24.61 11.81
CA ASP A 81 -14.24 24.26 13.24
C ASP A 81 -13.21 23.16 13.55
N GLY A 82 -12.42 22.75 12.56
CA GLY A 82 -11.44 21.68 12.72
C GLY A 82 -10.22 22.13 13.52
N LYS A 83 -9.94 21.44 14.62
CA LYS A 83 -8.68 21.58 15.37
C LYS A 83 -7.69 20.54 14.88
N LEU A 84 -6.57 20.98 14.29
CA LEU A 84 -5.47 20.10 13.92
C LEU A 84 -4.85 19.51 15.20
N LEU A 85 -4.91 18.18 15.33
CA LEU A 85 -4.29 17.44 16.42
C LEU A 85 -2.82 17.13 16.14
N GLY A 86 -2.51 16.83 14.89
CA GLY A 86 -1.19 16.47 14.45
C GLY A 86 -1.14 16.19 12.95
N SER A 87 0.07 16.04 12.45
CA SER A 87 0.30 15.76 11.05
C SER A 87 1.57 14.94 10.84
N PHE A 88 1.63 14.32 9.67
CA PHE A 88 2.76 13.54 9.25
C PHE A 88 3.13 13.91 7.82
N ARG A 89 4.43 13.90 7.52
CA ARG A 89 4.94 13.98 6.14
C ARG A 89 5.84 12.78 5.90
N VAL A 90 5.57 12.06 4.83
CA VAL A 90 6.34 10.90 4.39
C VAL A 90 6.86 11.20 2.99
N VAL A 91 8.18 11.29 2.83
CA VAL A 91 8.84 11.50 1.54
C VAL A 91 9.52 10.21 1.14
N ARG A 92 9.02 9.58 0.08
CA ARG A 92 9.57 8.35 -0.46
C ARG A 92 10.77 8.64 -1.38
N PRO A 93 11.68 7.67 -1.60
CA PRO A 93 12.85 7.86 -2.48
C PRO A 93 12.49 8.11 -3.95
N ASP A 94 11.29 7.71 -4.36
CA ASP A 94 10.72 7.99 -5.69
C ASP A 94 10.15 9.43 -5.81
N GLY A 95 10.33 10.26 -4.78
CA GLY A 95 9.86 11.64 -4.73
C GLY A 95 8.37 11.79 -4.41
N VAL A 96 7.62 10.69 -4.25
CA VAL A 96 6.22 10.78 -3.85
C VAL A 96 6.14 11.23 -2.40
N GLN A 97 5.31 12.25 -2.15
CA GLN A 97 5.09 12.80 -0.82
C GLN A 97 3.69 12.45 -0.36
N ASN A 98 3.58 11.86 0.83
CA ASN A 98 2.31 11.67 1.51
C ASN A 98 2.22 12.65 2.69
N PHE A 99 1.10 13.36 2.79
CA PHE A 99 0.77 14.20 3.94
C PHE A 99 -0.44 13.64 4.64
N TYR A 100 -0.37 13.60 5.97
CA TYR A 100 -1.45 13.12 6.82
C TYR A 100 -1.82 14.28 7.74
N LEU A 101 -3.09 14.66 7.79
CA LEU A 101 -3.58 15.73 8.66
C LEU A 101 -4.74 15.22 9.48
N LEU A 102 -4.62 15.26 10.81
CA LEU A 102 -5.58 14.71 11.74
C LEU A 102 -6.30 15.85 12.44
N TYR A 103 -7.61 15.96 12.25
CA TYR A 103 -8.45 16.98 12.84
C TYR A 103 -9.51 16.38 13.75
N ASP A 104 -9.82 17.11 14.82
CA ASP A 104 -11.03 16.93 15.61
C ASP A 104 -12.02 18.05 15.27
N ILE A 105 -13.28 17.68 15.05
CA ILE A 105 -14.36 18.62 14.75
C ILE A 105 -15.51 18.38 15.73
N PRO A 106 -15.91 19.36 16.55
CA PRO A 106 -16.95 19.21 17.57
C PRO A 106 -18.36 19.29 16.96
N ARG A 107 -18.64 18.42 15.99
CA ARG A 107 -19.92 18.28 15.28
C ARG A 107 -20.21 16.82 14.97
N ALA A 108 -21.49 16.54 14.72
CA ALA A 108 -21.95 15.25 14.22
C ALA A 108 -21.37 14.95 12.84
N ASP A 109 -21.09 13.69 12.57
CA ASP A 109 -20.38 13.24 11.38
C ASP A 109 -21.15 13.54 10.10
N GLU A 110 -22.49 13.51 10.10
CA GLU A 110 -23.27 13.84 8.92
C GLU A 110 -23.13 15.31 8.50
N LEU A 111 -23.01 16.22 9.49
CA LEU A 111 -22.78 17.65 9.23
C LEU A 111 -21.36 17.91 8.72
N VAL A 112 -20.38 17.20 9.29
CA VAL A 112 -18.98 17.30 8.86
C VAL A 112 -18.81 16.73 7.46
N GLU A 113 -19.41 15.58 7.18
CA GLU A 113 -19.39 14.93 5.87
C GLU A 113 -19.99 15.86 4.81
N GLY A 114 -21.19 16.40 5.03
CA GLY A 114 -21.83 17.31 4.09
C GLY A 114 -20.99 18.57 3.80
N ALA A 115 -20.33 19.12 4.81
CA ALA A 115 -19.44 20.27 4.64
C ALA A 115 -18.19 19.91 3.81
N ILE A 116 -17.53 18.80 4.11
CA ILE A 116 -16.32 18.35 3.40
C ILE A 116 -16.66 17.98 1.95
N VAL A 117 -17.76 17.25 1.70
CA VAL A 117 -18.24 16.91 0.36
C VAL A 117 -18.45 18.18 -0.47
N LYS A 118 -19.12 19.19 0.10
CA LYS A 118 -19.34 20.46 -0.57
C LYS A 118 -18.01 21.12 -0.95
N GLN A 119 -17.06 21.22 -0.01
CA GLN A 119 -15.76 21.83 -0.25
C GLN A 119 -14.91 21.06 -1.28
N LEU A 120 -14.93 19.73 -1.26
CA LEU A 120 -14.18 18.88 -2.22
C LEU A 120 -14.79 18.85 -3.62
N ASN A 121 -16.01 19.39 -3.78
CA ASN A 121 -16.68 19.54 -5.07
C ASN A 121 -16.57 20.98 -5.62
N GLU A 122 -15.73 21.82 -4.99
CA GLU A 122 -15.41 23.17 -5.47
C GLU A 122 -14.02 23.17 -6.11
N SER A 123 -13.90 23.81 -7.29
CA SER A 123 -12.62 23.95 -8.00
C SER A 123 -11.55 24.57 -7.08
N PRO A 124 -10.32 24.02 -7.05
CA PRO A 124 -9.77 23.04 -8.01
C PRO A 124 -10.00 21.58 -7.63
N TRP A 125 -10.74 21.28 -6.56
CA TRP A 125 -10.94 19.91 -6.09
C TRP A 125 -12.11 19.25 -6.79
N GLN A 126 -12.01 17.92 -6.94
CA GLN A 126 -13.09 17.09 -7.45
C GLN A 126 -13.13 15.77 -6.69
N MET A 127 -14.32 15.36 -6.26
CA MET A 127 -14.54 14.04 -5.68
C MET A 127 -14.48 12.94 -6.75
N LYS A 128 -13.84 11.82 -6.42
CA LYS A 128 -13.82 10.60 -7.27
C LYS A 128 -14.85 9.57 -6.84
N VAL A 129 -14.73 9.11 -5.61
CA VAL A 129 -15.51 8.00 -5.07
C VAL A 129 -15.64 8.16 -3.56
N GLY A 130 -16.86 7.97 -3.05
CA GLY A 130 -17.12 7.89 -1.62
C GLY A 130 -17.52 6.46 -1.25
N GLN A 131 -17.00 5.96 -0.13
CA GLN A 131 -17.49 4.75 0.51
C GLN A 131 -17.85 5.09 1.95
N SER A 132 -19.10 4.83 2.33
CA SER A 132 -19.53 4.95 3.72
C SER A 132 -19.85 3.57 4.29
N THR A 133 -19.35 3.34 5.49
CA THR A 133 -19.75 2.25 6.38
C THR A 133 -20.39 2.91 7.60
N GLY A 134 -21.33 2.24 8.29
CA GLY A 134 -22.05 2.87 9.41
C GLY A 134 -21.18 3.36 10.59
N SER A 135 -19.86 3.16 10.55
CA SER A 135 -18.90 3.66 11.53
C SER A 135 -17.78 4.54 10.94
N GLN A 136 -17.67 4.64 9.61
CA GLN A 136 -16.59 5.36 8.94
C GLN A 136 -16.98 5.73 7.51
N THR A 137 -16.74 6.97 7.11
CA THR A 137 -16.83 7.42 5.71
C THR A 137 -15.42 7.65 5.16
N ALA A 138 -15.19 7.27 3.90
CA ALA A 138 -13.97 7.53 3.14
C ALA A 138 -14.33 8.24 1.82
N ILE A 139 -13.73 9.39 1.56
CA ILE A 139 -13.99 10.22 0.37
C ILE A 139 -12.69 10.40 -0.41
N GLY A 140 -12.58 9.80 -1.58
CA GLY A 140 -11.48 10.03 -2.51
C GLY A 140 -11.68 11.32 -3.30
N PHE A 141 -10.61 12.10 -3.47
CA PHE A 141 -10.62 13.35 -4.23
C PHE A 141 -9.33 13.52 -5.03
N GLU A 142 -9.39 14.39 -6.04
CA GLU A 142 -8.23 14.81 -6.83
C GLU A 142 -8.24 16.32 -7.09
N ASN A 143 -7.10 16.83 -7.50
CA ASN A 143 -6.98 18.19 -7.99
C ASN A 143 -7.15 18.22 -9.52
N THR A 144 -8.02 19.09 -10.00
CA THR A 144 -8.34 19.25 -11.43
C THR A 144 -7.29 20.06 -12.20
N ARG A 145 -6.41 20.79 -11.51
CA ARG A 145 -5.30 21.54 -12.12
C ARG A 145 -4.00 20.72 -12.18
N PHE A 146 -3.81 19.81 -11.24
CA PHE A 146 -2.59 19.00 -11.09
C PHE A 146 -2.97 17.54 -10.83
N ALA A 147 -2.92 16.71 -11.86
CA ALA A 147 -3.31 15.31 -11.80
C ALA A 147 -2.46 14.48 -10.83
N GLU A 148 -1.29 14.99 -10.46
CA GLU A 148 -0.33 14.39 -9.54
C GLU A 148 -0.77 14.52 -8.07
N ILE A 149 -1.74 15.39 -7.78
CA ILE A 149 -2.24 15.66 -6.43
C ILE A 149 -3.58 14.96 -6.27
N SER A 150 -3.61 13.97 -5.38
CA SER A 150 -4.84 13.28 -4.99
C SER A 150 -4.88 13.05 -3.50
N GLY A 151 -6.04 12.62 -2.99
CA GLY A 151 -6.13 12.27 -1.59
C GLY A 151 -7.37 11.47 -1.24
N THR A 152 -7.46 11.13 0.03
CA THR A 152 -8.62 10.50 0.64
C THR A 152 -8.85 11.13 2.00
N VAL A 153 -10.10 11.49 2.28
CA VAL A 153 -10.53 11.95 3.61
C VAL A 153 -11.26 10.82 4.30
N PHE A 154 -10.85 10.49 5.52
CA PHE A 154 -11.56 9.55 6.39
C PHE A 154 -12.27 10.31 7.49
N LEU A 155 -13.55 10.02 7.70
CA LEU A 155 -14.37 10.58 8.76
C LEU A 155 -14.79 9.45 9.69
N ARG A 156 -14.72 9.70 11.00
CA ARG A 156 -15.19 8.77 12.01
C ARG A 156 -15.83 9.53 13.15
N ALA A 157 -17.11 9.23 13.42
CA ALA A 157 -17.74 9.65 14.66
C ALA A 157 -17.01 9.04 15.85
N VAL A 158 -16.55 9.89 16.75
CA VAL A 158 -16.12 9.51 18.09
C VAL A 158 -17.32 9.75 19.00
N ARG A 159 -17.58 8.81 19.90
CA ARG A 159 -18.62 8.96 20.92
C ARG A 159 -17.99 9.38 22.24
N PRO A 160 -17.68 10.66 22.47
CA PRO A 160 -17.18 11.10 23.77
C PRO A 160 -18.32 11.20 24.81
N GLY A 161 -19.58 11.21 24.38
CA GLY A 161 -20.79 11.22 25.22
C GLY A 161 -22.04 11.58 24.40
N PRO A 162 -23.26 11.47 24.95
CA PRO A 162 -24.50 11.74 24.22
C PRO A 162 -24.67 13.22 23.80
N ASP A 163 -24.04 14.17 24.51
CA ASP A 163 -24.29 15.61 24.34
C ASP A 163 -23.14 16.38 23.67
N GLN A 164 -22.09 15.69 23.23
CA GLN A 164 -20.90 16.32 22.64
C GLN A 164 -20.47 15.53 21.41
N PRO A 165 -21.10 15.72 20.24
CA PRO A 165 -20.68 15.01 19.04
C PRO A 165 -19.27 15.46 18.66
N LEU A 166 -18.41 14.49 18.37
CA LEU A 166 -17.04 14.71 17.94
C LEU A 166 -16.78 13.84 16.72
N THR A 167 -16.25 14.43 15.66
CA THR A 167 -15.87 13.72 14.45
C THR A 167 -14.39 13.89 14.21
N ASN A 168 -13.69 12.78 14.07
CA ASN A 168 -12.28 12.77 13.71
C ASN A 168 -12.18 12.70 12.20
N VAL A 169 -11.36 13.58 11.63
CA VAL A 169 -11.14 13.68 10.19
C VAL A 169 -9.66 13.50 9.89
N VAL A 170 -9.33 12.54 9.04
CA VAL A 170 -7.97 12.28 8.59
C VAL A 170 -7.87 12.53 7.10
N TYR A 171 -7.12 13.55 6.70
CA TYR A 171 -6.74 13.74 5.30
C TYR A 171 -5.47 12.96 5.02
N LEU A 172 -5.50 12.10 4.01
CA LEU A 172 -4.34 11.48 3.38
C LEU A 172 -4.18 12.10 1.99
N ILE A 173 -3.15 12.92 1.81
CA ILE A 173 -2.84 13.59 0.54
C ILE A 173 -1.60 12.92 -0.05
N GLU A 174 -1.70 12.47 -1.29
CA GLU A 174 -0.61 11.88 -2.05
C GLU A 174 -0.25 12.85 -3.19
N VAL A 175 1.00 13.31 -3.21
CA VAL A 175 1.56 14.20 -4.22
C VAL A 175 2.65 13.43 -4.96
N HIS A 176 2.38 13.08 -6.21
CA HIS A 176 3.38 12.53 -7.11
C HIS A 176 4.28 13.66 -7.65
N PRO A 177 5.56 13.39 -7.93
CA PRO A 177 6.38 14.36 -8.62
C PRO A 177 5.88 14.52 -10.07
N ALA A 178 5.88 15.76 -10.58
CA ALA A 178 5.43 16.08 -11.95
C ALA A 178 6.17 15.29 -13.04
N GLN A 179 7.41 14.89 -12.75
CA GLN A 179 8.15 13.91 -13.51
C GLN A 179 8.52 12.80 -12.56
N ALA A 180 8.21 11.55 -12.92
CA ALA A 180 8.79 10.42 -12.23
C ALA A 180 10.31 10.64 -12.24
N PRO A 181 10.99 10.57 -11.08
CA PRO A 181 12.44 10.71 -11.07
C PRO A 181 13.01 9.72 -12.07
N GLU A 182 14.00 10.16 -12.84
CA GLU A 182 14.71 9.25 -13.74
C GLU A 182 15.10 8.02 -12.93
N LYS A 183 14.55 6.87 -13.33
CA LYS A 183 14.78 5.62 -12.63
C LYS A 183 16.27 5.36 -12.73
N ARG A 184 16.99 5.56 -11.63
CA ARG A 184 18.43 5.26 -11.60
C ARG A 184 18.58 3.79 -12.04
N PRO A 185 19.53 3.49 -12.95
CA PRO A 185 19.79 2.11 -13.32
C PRO A 185 19.97 1.28 -12.06
N PHE A 186 19.23 0.18 -11.96
CA PHE A 186 19.37 -0.72 -10.83
C PHE A 186 20.80 -1.27 -10.81
N VAL A 187 21.47 -1.12 -9.67
CA VAL A 187 22.80 -1.69 -9.45
C VAL A 187 22.64 -2.92 -8.57
N LEU A 188 22.90 -4.09 -9.16
CA LEU A 188 22.86 -5.35 -8.44
C LEU A 188 23.89 -5.34 -7.32
N SER A 189 23.43 -5.51 -6.08
CA SER A 189 24.31 -5.61 -4.91
C SER A 189 25.07 -6.93 -4.89
N ALA A 190 26.15 -7.00 -4.12
CA ALA A 190 26.82 -8.27 -3.84
C ALA A 190 25.83 -9.24 -3.17
N SER A 191 25.90 -10.53 -3.52
CA SER A 191 25.04 -11.55 -2.92
C SER A 191 25.29 -11.64 -1.41
N ARG A 192 24.21 -11.63 -0.64
CA ARG A 192 24.25 -11.91 0.79
C ARG A 192 24.61 -13.38 1.04
N PRO A 193 25.31 -13.68 2.14
CA PRO A 193 25.63 -15.05 2.49
C PRO A 193 24.38 -15.84 2.87
N VAL A 194 24.34 -17.10 2.47
CA VAL A 194 23.31 -18.06 2.88
C VAL A 194 23.68 -18.60 4.27
N PRO A 195 22.75 -18.69 5.24
CA PRO A 195 23.06 -19.22 6.57
C PRO A 195 23.54 -20.67 6.49
N GLU A 196 24.59 -21.02 7.24
CA GLU A 196 25.15 -22.38 7.25
C GLU A 196 24.13 -23.46 7.66
N ARG A 197 23.14 -23.09 8.48
CA ARG A 197 22.06 -23.99 8.94
C ARG A 197 20.91 -24.16 7.94
N PHE A 198 20.92 -23.46 6.81
CA PHE A 198 19.82 -23.52 5.85
C PHE A 198 19.71 -24.94 5.25
N PRO A 199 18.60 -25.66 5.48
CA PRO A 199 18.52 -27.10 5.19
C PRO A 199 18.38 -27.43 3.70
N ALA A 200 18.06 -26.43 2.88
CA ALA A 200 17.70 -26.61 1.48
C ALA A 200 18.61 -25.78 0.56
N GLY A 201 19.93 -25.82 0.80
CA GLY A 201 20.92 -25.05 0.04
C GLY A 201 20.82 -25.22 -1.49
N PHE A 202 20.30 -26.36 -1.97
CA PHE A 202 20.04 -26.60 -3.39
C PHE A 202 18.97 -25.66 -3.98
N LEU A 203 18.13 -25.00 -3.18
CA LEU A 203 17.14 -24.04 -3.66
C LEU A 203 17.76 -22.67 -4.00
N VAL A 204 18.99 -22.39 -3.60
CA VAL A 204 19.70 -21.14 -3.92
C VAL A 204 20.78 -21.45 -4.95
N GLN A 205 20.51 -21.13 -6.22
CA GLN A 205 21.41 -21.45 -7.33
C GLN A 205 22.58 -20.48 -7.43
N LYS A 206 23.68 -20.91 -8.07
CA LYS A 206 24.90 -20.10 -8.22
C LYS A 206 24.73 -18.88 -9.12
N ASP A 207 23.77 -18.91 -10.04
CA ASP A 207 23.43 -17.81 -10.96
C ASP A 207 22.41 -16.83 -10.34
N MET A 208 21.99 -17.07 -9.10
CA MET A 208 21.10 -16.20 -8.35
C MET A 208 21.89 -15.33 -7.36
N THR A 209 21.45 -14.09 -7.20
CA THR A 209 22.00 -13.15 -6.22
C THR A 209 21.01 -12.95 -5.08
N ALA A 210 21.35 -13.34 -3.86
CA ALA A 210 20.50 -13.13 -2.70
C ALA A 210 20.61 -11.67 -2.23
N ILE A 211 19.57 -10.86 -2.45
CA ILE A 211 19.55 -9.44 -2.04
C ILE A 211 18.93 -9.24 -0.66
N THR A 212 18.12 -10.20 -0.21
CA THR A 212 17.55 -10.25 1.14
C THR A 212 17.64 -11.68 1.65
N VAL A 213 18.09 -11.81 2.90
CA VAL A 213 18.17 -13.07 3.63
C VAL A 213 17.75 -12.78 5.06
N ALA A 214 16.66 -13.40 5.50
CA ALA A 214 16.15 -13.32 6.86
C ALA A 214 15.88 -14.71 7.40
N TRP A 215 16.09 -14.92 8.70
CA TRP A 215 15.82 -16.20 9.35
C TRP A 215 15.46 -15.99 10.82
N SER A 216 14.68 -16.92 11.37
CA SER A 216 14.41 -17.02 12.80
C SER A 216 14.58 -18.45 13.28
N PHE A 217 14.96 -18.58 14.54
CA PHE A 217 15.03 -19.85 15.25
C PHE A 217 14.15 -19.73 16.48
N ASP A 218 13.09 -20.52 16.56
CA ASP A 218 12.17 -20.51 17.68
C ASP A 218 11.92 -21.92 18.24
N ALA A 219 11.00 -22.02 19.19
CA ALA A 219 10.66 -23.30 19.81
C ALA A 219 9.93 -24.23 18.83
N ASP A 220 9.18 -23.66 17.88
CA ASP A 220 8.31 -24.36 16.95
C ASP A 220 9.06 -24.81 15.68
N GLY A 221 10.14 -24.11 15.33
CA GLY A 221 10.99 -24.48 14.19
C GLY A 221 12.02 -23.42 13.80
N ASP A 222 12.58 -23.63 12.62
CA ASP A 222 13.46 -22.68 11.94
C ASP A 222 12.68 -22.10 10.75
N SER A 223 12.68 -20.78 10.58
CA SER A 223 12.09 -20.10 9.42
C SER A 223 13.16 -19.37 8.62
N TYR A 224 13.03 -19.40 7.29
CA TYR A 224 13.96 -18.77 6.36
C TYR A 224 13.18 -18.05 5.26
N GLN A 225 13.66 -16.86 4.89
CA GLN A 225 13.13 -16.07 3.80
C GLN A 225 14.27 -15.50 2.96
N PHE A 226 14.18 -15.69 1.65
CA PHE A 226 15.12 -15.17 0.69
C PHE A 226 14.40 -14.35 -0.38
N VAL A 227 15.03 -13.26 -0.81
CA VAL A 227 14.73 -12.60 -2.09
C VAL A 227 15.96 -12.78 -2.98
N LEU A 228 15.80 -13.59 -4.02
CA LEU A 228 16.84 -13.91 -4.99
C LEU A 228 16.55 -13.19 -6.30
N LEU A 229 17.59 -12.64 -6.95
CA LEU A 229 17.50 -12.08 -8.29
C LEU A 229 18.24 -12.95 -9.30
N THR A 230 17.63 -13.17 -10.46
CA THR A 230 18.23 -13.84 -11.63
C THR A 230 17.82 -13.13 -12.92
N ARG A 231 18.60 -13.27 -13.99
CA ARG A 231 18.25 -12.77 -15.33
C ARG A 231 17.38 -13.75 -16.13
N THR A 232 17.20 -14.96 -15.61
CA THR A 232 16.31 -15.97 -16.19
C THR A 232 14.86 -15.49 -16.10
N THR A 233 14.02 -15.83 -17.07
CA THR A 233 12.60 -15.41 -17.06
C THR A 233 11.82 -16.10 -15.93
N ALA A 234 10.77 -15.47 -15.42
CA ALA A 234 9.92 -16.07 -14.38
C ALA A 234 9.37 -17.45 -14.79
N PHE A 235 8.99 -17.63 -16.06
CA PHE A 235 8.53 -18.92 -16.58
C PHE A 235 9.61 -20.01 -16.52
N ASP A 236 10.82 -19.69 -16.96
CA ASP A 236 11.94 -20.64 -16.95
C ASP A 236 12.41 -20.96 -15.53
N VAL A 237 12.41 -19.95 -14.63
CA VAL A 237 12.69 -20.15 -13.20
C VAL A 237 11.70 -21.16 -12.60
N VAL A 238 10.41 -20.98 -12.85
CA VAL A 238 9.37 -21.88 -12.32
C VAL A 238 9.54 -23.30 -12.89
N ALA A 239 9.76 -23.43 -14.20
CA ALA A 239 10.00 -24.72 -14.84
C ALA A 239 11.24 -25.42 -14.25
N PHE A 240 12.31 -24.66 -14.02
CA PHE A 240 13.52 -25.14 -13.36
C PHE A 240 13.23 -25.65 -11.94
N TYR A 241 12.53 -24.88 -11.09
CA TYR A 241 12.22 -25.32 -9.73
C TYR A 241 11.29 -26.52 -9.67
N ARG A 242 10.33 -26.66 -10.59
CA ARG A 242 9.50 -27.89 -10.70
C ARG A 242 10.37 -29.12 -10.94
N ALA A 243 11.34 -29.02 -11.84
CA ALA A 243 12.25 -30.13 -12.14
C ALA A 243 13.20 -30.41 -10.96
N LEU A 244 13.77 -29.35 -10.38
CA LEU A 244 14.68 -29.43 -9.24
C LEU A 244 14.04 -30.08 -8.02
N LEU A 245 12.82 -29.66 -7.65
CA LEU A 245 12.08 -30.24 -6.52
C LEU A 245 11.86 -31.75 -6.72
N ARG A 246 11.41 -32.15 -7.92
CA ARG A 246 11.23 -33.57 -8.26
C ARG A 246 12.54 -34.36 -8.20
N GLN A 247 13.62 -33.79 -8.70
CA GLN A 247 14.95 -34.40 -8.68
C GLN A 247 15.45 -34.62 -7.24
N GLN A 248 15.15 -33.70 -6.31
CA GLN A 248 15.48 -33.84 -4.90
C GLN A 248 14.47 -34.70 -4.11
N GLY A 249 13.47 -35.26 -4.79
CA GLY A 249 12.43 -36.07 -4.17
C GLY A 249 11.39 -35.27 -3.38
N TRP A 250 11.37 -33.94 -3.49
CA TRP A 250 10.39 -33.09 -2.83
C TRP A 250 9.06 -33.10 -3.59
N GLN A 251 7.96 -32.97 -2.85
CA GLN A 251 6.62 -32.99 -3.40
C GLN A 251 6.19 -31.56 -3.72
N LEU A 252 5.71 -31.36 -4.96
CA LEU A 252 5.00 -30.14 -5.33
C LEU A 252 3.55 -30.26 -4.84
N VAL A 253 3.20 -29.48 -3.83
CA VAL A 253 1.87 -29.47 -3.19
C VAL A 253 0.87 -28.69 -4.02
N ALA A 254 1.27 -27.53 -4.54
CA ALA A 254 0.43 -26.72 -5.42
C ALA A 254 1.27 -25.88 -6.39
N ASP A 255 0.62 -25.50 -7.48
CA ASP A 255 1.18 -24.68 -8.55
C ASP A 255 0.10 -23.70 -9.01
N ARG A 256 0.29 -22.41 -8.71
CA ARG A 256 -0.79 -21.42 -8.77
C ARG A 256 -0.30 -20.15 -9.44
N ALA A 257 -1.12 -19.60 -10.33
CA ALA A 257 -0.96 -18.23 -10.80
C ALA A 257 -1.42 -17.25 -9.69
N VAL A 258 -0.61 -16.24 -9.39
CA VAL A 258 -0.90 -15.19 -8.41
C VAL A 258 -0.69 -13.83 -9.07
N GLY A 259 -1.75 -13.33 -9.72
CA GLY A 259 -1.63 -12.16 -10.59
C GLY A 259 -0.79 -12.49 -11.82
N PHE A 260 0.34 -11.80 -11.98
CA PHE A 260 1.34 -12.08 -13.03
C PHE A 260 2.45 -13.04 -12.57
N ALA A 261 2.55 -13.29 -11.27
CA ALA A 261 3.52 -14.20 -10.69
C ALA A 261 3.05 -15.66 -10.75
N THR A 262 3.98 -16.59 -10.60
CA THR A 262 3.67 -18.01 -10.33
C THR A 262 4.20 -18.41 -8.96
N ALA A 263 3.36 -19.09 -8.17
CA ALA A 263 3.67 -19.61 -6.85
C ALA A 263 3.69 -21.14 -6.85
N LEU A 264 4.75 -21.72 -6.29
CA LEU A 264 4.93 -23.15 -6.07
C LEU A 264 4.95 -23.43 -4.57
N ASP A 265 4.01 -24.23 -4.09
CA ASP A 265 4.02 -24.74 -2.71
C ASP A 265 4.65 -26.13 -2.74
N PHE A 266 5.58 -26.41 -1.83
CA PHE A 266 6.29 -27.69 -1.79
C PHE A 266 6.56 -28.18 -0.37
N ALA A 267 6.85 -29.48 -0.26
CA ALA A 267 7.22 -30.12 1.00
C ALA A 267 8.28 -31.20 0.78
N SER A 268 9.12 -31.43 1.79
CA SER A 268 9.96 -32.63 1.86
C SER A 268 9.10 -33.90 2.00
N GLN A 269 9.68 -35.07 1.72
CA GLN A 269 8.93 -36.36 1.76
C GLN A 269 8.38 -36.69 3.13
N ASP A 270 9.11 -36.35 4.19
CA ASP A 270 8.71 -36.53 5.58
C ASP A 270 7.81 -35.38 6.09
N GLY A 271 7.58 -34.36 5.28
CA GLY A 271 6.82 -33.16 5.64
C GLY A 271 7.48 -32.29 6.70
N ALA A 272 8.73 -32.57 7.10
CA ALA A 272 9.48 -31.81 8.09
C ALA A 272 9.84 -30.40 7.59
N ILE A 273 9.98 -30.25 6.27
CA ILE A 273 10.22 -28.98 5.62
C ILE A 273 9.06 -28.68 4.67
N ARG A 274 8.56 -27.45 4.74
CA ARG A 274 7.56 -26.91 3.82
C ARG A 274 7.99 -25.53 3.36
N GLY A 275 7.63 -25.17 2.15
CA GLY A 275 7.95 -23.85 1.66
C GLY A 275 7.06 -23.41 0.51
N THR A 276 7.19 -22.13 0.21
CA THR A 276 6.57 -21.48 -0.94
C THR A 276 7.66 -20.76 -1.73
N LEU A 277 7.59 -20.86 -3.04
CA LEU A 277 8.42 -20.10 -3.96
C LEU A 277 7.52 -19.28 -4.87
N THR A 278 7.75 -17.98 -4.95
CA THR A 278 7.06 -17.09 -5.90
C THR A 278 8.07 -16.48 -6.85
N ALA A 279 7.86 -16.59 -8.15
CA ALA A 279 8.69 -15.96 -9.18
C ALA A 279 7.88 -14.91 -9.95
N ASP A 280 8.43 -13.71 -10.09
CA ASP A 280 7.84 -12.57 -10.82
C ASP A 280 8.92 -11.66 -11.39
N ALA A 281 8.57 -10.75 -12.31
CA ALA A 281 9.46 -9.68 -12.74
C ALA A 281 9.87 -8.81 -11.56
N PHE A 282 11.14 -8.42 -11.50
CA PHE A 282 11.64 -7.56 -10.44
C PHE A 282 11.17 -6.11 -10.68
N LYS A 283 10.47 -5.53 -9.70
CA LYS A 283 9.83 -4.21 -9.82
C LYS A 283 10.80 -3.06 -10.15
N ASP A 284 12.05 -3.15 -9.68
CA ASP A 284 13.03 -2.08 -9.86
C ASP A 284 13.79 -2.23 -11.17
N ASP A 285 13.85 -3.42 -11.77
CA ASP A 285 14.44 -3.64 -13.09
C ASP A 285 13.89 -4.92 -13.73
N SER A 286 13.14 -4.77 -14.83
CA SER A 286 12.51 -5.86 -15.56
C SER A 286 13.52 -6.80 -16.26
N ALA A 287 14.81 -6.43 -16.31
CA ALA A 287 15.87 -7.35 -16.74
C ALA A 287 16.12 -8.48 -15.73
N TYR A 288 15.59 -8.36 -14.51
CA TYR A 288 15.69 -9.36 -13.47
C TYR A 288 14.33 -9.96 -13.14
N THR A 289 14.33 -11.23 -12.75
CA THR A 289 13.24 -11.94 -12.09
C THR A 289 13.57 -12.03 -10.61
N SER A 290 12.59 -11.69 -9.78
CA SER A 290 12.63 -11.86 -8.33
C SER A 290 12.04 -13.21 -7.96
N VAL A 291 12.75 -13.96 -7.14
CA VAL A 291 12.31 -15.21 -6.53
C VAL A 291 12.21 -15.00 -5.03
N LEU A 292 10.99 -14.94 -4.51
CA LEU A 292 10.71 -14.97 -3.08
C LEU A 292 10.61 -16.42 -2.64
N LEU A 293 11.54 -16.86 -1.80
CA LEU A 293 11.57 -18.20 -1.23
C LEU A 293 11.33 -18.13 0.27
N GLU A 294 10.27 -18.78 0.73
CA GLU A 294 9.92 -18.93 2.13
C GLU A 294 9.95 -20.40 2.51
N LEU A 295 10.63 -20.73 3.60
CA LEU A 295 10.84 -22.10 4.05
C LEU A 295 10.70 -22.20 5.56
N GLN A 296 9.91 -23.18 6.01
CA GLN A 296 9.71 -23.50 7.42
C GLN A 296 10.15 -24.95 7.64
N GLN A 297 11.00 -25.15 8.63
CA GLN A 297 11.43 -26.46 9.10
C GLN A 297 10.85 -26.70 10.48
N ALA A 298 9.93 -27.65 10.61
CA ALA A 298 9.45 -28.08 11.91
C ALA A 298 10.61 -28.64 12.71
N ARG A 299 10.72 -28.25 13.99
CA ARG A 299 11.68 -28.89 14.88
C ARG A 299 11.24 -30.34 15.03
N GLY A 300 12.09 -31.28 14.60
CA GLY A 300 11.79 -32.70 14.67
C GLY A 300 11.45 -33.10 16.10
N GLY A 301 10.16 -33.14 16.42
CA GLY A 301 9.66 -33.72 17.65
C GLY A 301 10.08 -35.18 17.60
N ALA A 302 11.02 -35.56 18.45
CA ALA A 302 11.44 -36.94 18.62
C ALA A 302 10.18 -37.82 18.63
N ALA A 303 10.14 -38.77 17.70
CA ALA A 303 9.02 -39.65 17.43
C ALA A 303 8.34 -40.17 18.72
N GLY A 304 7.30 -39.45 19.16
CA GLY A 304 6.26 -40.01 20.01
C GLY A 304 5.38 -40.87 19.10
N GLN A 305 5.62 -42.17 19.13
CA GLN A 305 4.88 -43.20 18.42
C GLN A 305 3.36 -43.00 18.47
N GLY A 306 2.71 -43.24 17.32
CA GLY A 306 1.40 -43.89 17.30
C GLY A 306 0.19 -42.97 17.21
N GLY A 307 0.07 -42.19 16.14
CA GLY A 307 -1.20 -41.58 15.77
C GLY A 307 -1.09 -40.92 14.42
N SER A 308 -1.39 -41.65 13.35
CA SER A 308 -1.61 -41.07 12.03
C SER A 308 -2.73 -40.04 12.15
N PRO A 309 -2.47 -38.71 12.06
CA PRO A 309 -3.56 -37.75 12.01
C PRO A 309 -4.18 -37.93 10.63
N ALA A 310 -5.46 -38.30 10.59
CA ALA A 310 -6.22 -38.33 9.35
C ALA A 310 -6.00 -37.02 8.58
N PRO A 311 -5.83 -37.07 7.24
CA PRO A 311 -5.61 -35.88 6.43
C PRO A 311 -6.70 -34.88 6.75
N ARG A 312 -6.28 -33.72 7.32
CA ARG A 312 -7.19 -32.61 7.55
C ARG A 312 -7.63 -32.15 6.17
N THR A 313 -8.86 -32.51 5.79
CA THR A 313 -9.50 -31.98 4.60
C THR A 313 -9.53 -30.47 4.78
N THR A 314 -8.72 -29.77 4.00
CA THR A 314 -8.90 -28.34 3.79
C THR A 314 -10.34 -28.17 3.31
N PRO A 315 -11.19 -27.36 3.97
CA PRO A 315 -12.53 -27.12 3.46
C PRO A 315 -12.38 -26.56 2.05
N THR A 316 -12.88 -27.31 1.07
CA THR A 316 -13.20 -26.80 -0.25
C THR A 316 -14.02 -25.53 -0.03
N PRO A 317 -13.58 -24.35 -0.49
CA PRO A 317 -14.42 -23.17 -0.43
C PRO A 317 -15.70 -23.53 -1.16
N ALA A 318 -16.84 -23.44 -0.46
CA ALA A 318 -18.14 -23.55 -1.10
C ALA A 318 -18.13 -22.56 -2.27
N GLY A 319 -18.32 -23.07 -3.49
CA GLY A 319 -18.35 -22.27 -4.70
C GLY A 319 -19.31 -21.12 -4.49
N SER A 320 -18.75 -19.92 -4.33
CA SER A 320 -19.52 -18.69 -4.44
C SER A 320 -19.94 -18.64 -5.90
N ALA A 321 -21.24 -18.86 -6.14
CA ALA A 321 -21.82 -18.75 -7.46
C ALA A 321 -21.45 -17.37 -8.02
N MET A 322 -20.61 -17.38 -9.04
CA MET A 322 -20.27 -16.21 -9.82
C MET A 322 -21.56 -15.74 -10.51
N PRO A 323 -22.11 -14.55 -10.20
CA PRO A 323 -23.18 -14.02 -11.01
C PRO A 323 -22.62 -13.74 -12.40
N THR A 324 -23.13 -14.47 -13.40
CA THR A 324 -22.98 -14.13 -14.81
C THR A 324 -23.66 -12.79 -15.03
N ALA A 325 -22.91 -11.70 -14.91
CA ALA A 325 -23.33 -10.42 -15.43
C ALA A 325 -23.15 -10.46 -16.95
N THR A 326 -24.26 -10.57 -17.69
CA THR A 326 -24.31 -10.28 -19.11
C THR A 326 -24.17 -8.77 -19.29
N PRO A 327 -23.10 -8.22 -19.89
CA PRO A 327 -23.08 -6.82 -20.25
C PRO A 327 -23.88 -6.64 -21.54
N THR A 328 -25.16 -6.27 -21.42
CA THR A 328 -25.87 -5.61 -22.53
C THR A 328 -25.44 -4.16 -22.56
N ALA A 329 -24.35 -3.87 -23.26
CA ALA A 329 -24.03 -2.49 -23.63
C ALA A 329 -25.08 -2.03 -24.66
N THR A 330 -26.03 -1.21 -24.22
CA THR A 330 -26.84 -0.39 -25.13
C THR A 330 -25.95 0.79 -25.52
N PRO A 331 -25.62 0.99 -26.81
CA PRO A 331 -24.88 2.18 -27.22
C PRO A 331 -25.76 3.42 -27.01
N THR A 332 -25.39 4.24 -26.03
CA THR A 332 -25.89 5.61 -25.92
C THR A 332 -25.33 6.41 -27.09
N ALA A 333 -26.21 6.94 -27.92
CA ALA A 333 -25.84 7.75 -29.07
C ALA A 333 -24.96 8.94 -28.66
N THR A 334 -23.83 9.10 -29.36
CA THR A 334 -23.00 10.30 -29.33
C THR A 334 -23.84 11.50 -29.75
N PRO A 335 -23.93 12.59 -28.95
CA PRO A 335 -24.52 13.82 -29.43
C PRO A 335 -23.63 14.42 -30.52
N THR A 336 -24.14 14.47 -31.76
CA THR A 336 -23.55 15.23 -32.85
C THR A 336 -23.56 16.71 -32.47
N ILE A 337 -22.39 17.28 -32.18
CA ILE A 337 -22.22 18.72 -32.01
C ILE A 337 -22.36 19.34 -33.41
N ALA A 338 -23.41 20.12 -33.61
CA ALA A 338 -23.59 20.93 -34.82
C ALA A 338 -22.47 21.98 -34.92
N PRO A 339 -21.89 22.22 -36.10
CA PRO A 339 -20.87 23.25 -36.27
C PRO A 339 -21.46 24.63 -35.95
N SER A 340 -20.80 25.32 -35.02
CA SER A 340 -21.08 26.72 -34.68
C SER A 340 -20.82 27.59 -35.91
N ALA A 341 -21.83 28.36 -36.32
CA ALA A 341 -21.72 29.31 -37.42
C ALA A 341 -20.71 30.42 -37.06
N SER A 342 -19.72 30.60 -37.92
CA SER A 342 -18.75 31.70 -37.83
C SER A 342 -19.49 33.04 -38.06
N PRO A 343 -19.36 34.05 -37.18
CA PRO A 343 -19.96 35.35 -37.42
C PRO A 343 -19.23 36.08 -38.55
N THR A 344 -19.99 36.45 -39.59
CA THR A 344 -19.55 37.34 -40.66
C THR A 344 -19.16 38.71 -40.09
N PRO A 345 -17.97 39.26 -40.40
CA PRO A 345 -17.62 40.60 -39.98
C PRO A 345 -18.41 41.62 -40.80
N THR A 346 -19.29 42.37 -40.13
CA THR A 346 -19.91 43.58 -40.69
C THR A 346 -18.85 44.66 -40.79
N GLY A 347 -18.39 44.92 -42.01
CA GLY A 347 -17.56 46.08 -42.31
C GLY A 347 -18.35 47.37 -42.12
N ALA A 348 -17.87 48.25 -41.25
CA ALA A 348 -18.29 49.64 -41.21
C ALA A 348 -17.42 50.46 -42.18
N ARG A 349 -18.09 51.22 -43.05
CA ARG A 349 -17.53 52.35 -43.79
C ARG A 349 -17.52 53.59 -42.90
#